data_AF-A0A3B9D4J0-F1
#
_entry.id   AF-A0A3B9D4J0-F1
#
_cell.length_a   1.000
_cell.length_b   1.000
_cell.length_c   1.000
_cell.angle_alpha   90.00
_cell.angle_beta   90.00
_cell.angle_gamma   90.00
#
_symmetry.space_group_name_H-M   'P 1'
#
loop_
_entity.id
_entity.type
_entity.pdbx_description
1 polymer ?
#
loop_
_entity_poly.entity_id
_entity_poly.type
_entity_poly.pdbx_seq_one_letter_code
_entity_poly.pdbx_strand_id
1 'polypeptide(L)'
;MMLAKQAIEKGASPWTGTFWANVWLGLIALTVCGVRQEFSPVELWGPAAATGALFVAGQLLTYLAFQFGDVSLATPIFGTKVLMVAALQPLVSGKHLSARVWVAGVLATIGVILIQRSGQRSETLSRRQVWLTIGLTLGAAFCLSLFDLFLERWGPHDDSWAAWNHLAAVFAVAMLLSLGFLPKVDSPRRIRELKASRQLLGGTGLMAIQAMSMVYSLSRFGDAARINIVYSLRGLWGVLLAWALASWLNNAEAKLSRSVMLQRLGGAVLLTGALVLAATE
;
A
#
# COMPACT_ATOMS: atom_id res chain seq x y z
N MET A 1 3.98 -5.28 6.76
CA MET A 1 3.15 -6.38 6.23
C MET A 1 3.20 -7.63 7.10
N MET A 2 4.36 -8.21 7.45
CA MET A 2 4.41 -9.47 8.23
C MET A 2 3.70 -9.41 9.59
N LEU A 3 3.86 -8.33 10.38
CA LEU A 3 3.18 -8.20 11.67
C LEU A 3 1.66 -8.06 11.55
N ALA A 4 1.19 -7.28 10.58
CA ALA A 4 -0.24 -7.14 10.29
C ALA A 4 -0.85 -8.45 9.80
N LYS A 5 -0.12 -9.20 8.95
CA LYS A 5 -0.51 -10.54 8.51
C LYS A 5 -0.63 -11.50 9.70
N GLN A 6 0.34 -11.51 10.62
CA GLN A 6 0.28 -12.34 11.83
C GLN A 6 -0.93 -12.01 12.71
N ALA A 7 -1.35 -10.73 12.77
CA ALA A 7 -2.56 -10.36 13.49
C ALA A 7 -3.83 -10.91 12.81
N ILE A 8 -3.90 -10.90 11.48
CA ILE A 8 -5.02 -11.48 10.70
C ILE A 8 -5.03 -13.02 10.83
N GLU A 9 -3.87 -13.67 10.77
CA GLU A 9 -3.73 -15.13 10.98
C GLU A 9 -4.16 -15.55 12.38
N LYS A 10 -3.99 -14.67 13.37
CA LYS A 10 -4.51 -14.84 14.74
C LYS A 10 -6.01 -14.54 14.87
N GLY A 11 -6.70 -14.19 13.77
CA GLY A 11 -8.15 -13.98 13.75
C GLY A 11 -8.60 -12.56 14.05
N ALA A 12 -7.71 -11.56 14.01
CA ALA A 12 -8.13 -10.16 14.07
C ALA A 12 -8.94 -9.79 12.82
N SER A 13 -10.06 -9.08 13.00
CA SER A 13 -10.93 -8.71 11.90
C SER A 13 -10.31 -7.59 11.03
N PRO A 14 -10.68 -7.54 9.74
CA PRO A 14 -10.20 -6.53 8.79
C PRO A 14 -10.67 -5.12 9.18
N TRP A 15 -11.83 -5.03 9.84
CA TRP A 15 -12.36 -3.79 10.40
C TRP A 15 -11.42 -3.23 11.48
N THR A 16 -10.95 -4.07 12.40
CA THR A 16 -9.98 -3.70 13.42
C THR A 16 -8.67 -3.21 12.82
N GLY A 17 -8.14 -3.91 11.81
CA GLY A 17 -6.91 -3.51 11.13
C GLY A 17 -7.03 -2.17 10.41
N THR A 18 -8.13 -1.98 9.68
CA THR A 18 -8.45 -0.72 8.97
C THR A 18 -8.63 0.43 9.95
N PHE A 19 -9.41 0.21 11.01
CA PHE A 19 -9.66 1.20 12.06
C PHE A 19 -8.37 1.70 12.68
N TRP A 20 -7.53 0.80 13.22
CA TRP A 20 -6.30 1.22 13.91
C TRP A 20 -5.28 1.86 12.97
N ALA A 21 -5.19 1.39 11.72
CA ALA A 21 -4.30 2.02 10.74
C ALA A 21 -4.72 3.47 10.44
N ASN A 22 -6.02 3.75 10.33
CA ASN A 22 -6.52 5.11 10.11
C ASN A 22 -6.49 5.98 11.35
N VAL A 23 -6.65 5.40 12.55
CA VAL A 23 -6.42 6.12 13.82
C VAL A 23 -4.98 6.58 13.91
N TRP A 24 -3.99 5.72 13.61
CA TRP A 24 -2.59 6.15 13.60
C TRP A 24 -2.32 7.29 12.62
N LEU A 25 -2.84 7.19 11.39
CA LEU A 25 -2.70 8.25 10.39
C LEU A 25 -3.36 9.56 10.84
N GLY A 26 -4.57 9.49 11.38
CA GLY A 26 -5.29 10.65 11.92
C GLY A 26 -4.58 11.29 13.11
N LEU A 27 -4.04 10.50 14.05
CA LEU A 27 -3.28 11.02 15.18
C LEU A 27 -2.00 11.74 14.73
N ILE A 28 -1.27 11.18 13.76
CA ILE A 28 -0.07 11.84 13.25
C ILE A 28 -0.46 13.12 12.50
N ALA A 29 -1.50 13.08 11.67
CA ALA A 29 -2.05 14.25 10.98
C ALA A 29 -2.45 15.37 11.97
N LEU A 30 -3.20 15.03 13.02
CA LEU A 30 -3.62 15.98 14.06
C LEU A 30 -2.43 16.56 14.83
N THR A 31 -1.38 15.77 15.07
CA THR A 31 -0.15 16.26 15.71
C THR A 31 0.55 17.29 14.82
N VAL A 32 0.65 17.02 13.51
CA VAL A 32 1.25 17.94 12.54
C VAL A 32 0.47 19.26 12.47
N CYS A 33 -0.87 19.20 12.37
CA CYS A 33 -1.71 20.41 12.38
C CYS A 33 -1.65 21.15 13.72
N GLY A 34 -1.73 20.44 14.85
CA GLY A 34 -1.80 21.05 16.19
C GLY A 34 -0.53 21.78 16.60
N VAL A 35 0.65 21.27 16.22
CA VAL A 35 1.94 21.94 16.46
C VAL A 35 2.07 23.25 15.68
N ARG A 36 1.38 23.36 14.53
CA ARG A 36 1.60 24.44 13.56
C ARG A 36 0.46 25.43 13.45
N GLN A 37 -0.73 25.10 13.98
CA GLN A 37 -1.92 25.94 13.96
C GLN A 37 -2.36 26.34 12.53
N GLU A 38 -2.00 25.52 11.55
CA GLU A 38 -2.36 25.71 10.14
C GLU A 38 -3.25 24.56 9.66
N PHE A 39 -4.32 24.92 8.96
CA PHE A 39 -5.34 23.99 8.50
C PHE A 39 -5.48 24.06 6.99
N SER A 40 -5.86 22.93 6.38
CA SER A 40 -6.18 22.90 4.96
C SER A 40 -7.30 23.90 4.64
N PRO A 41 -7.17 24.72 3.57
CA PRO A 41 -8.24 25.56 3.06
C PRO A 41 -9.55 24.80 2.91
N VAL A 42 -10.67 25.44 3.23
CA VAL A 42 -12.02 24.83 3.22
C VAL A 42 -12.35 24.20 1.86
N GLU A 43 -11.91 24.83 0.77
CA GLU A 43 -12.14 24.37 -0.61
C GLU A 43 -11.52 23.00 -0.91
N LEU A 44 -10.42 22.65 -0.21
CA LEU A 44 -9.73 21.37 -0.39
C LEU A 44 -10.34 20.24 0.43
N TRP A 45 -11.30 20.51 1.32
CA TRP A 45 -11.95 19.46 2.13
C TRP A 45 -12.85 18.53 1.32
N GLY A 46 -13.50 19.03 0.26
CA GLY A 46 -14.28 18.21 -0.66
C GLY A 46 -13.41 17.16 -1.36
N PRO A 47 -12.33 17.56 -2.07
CA PRO A 47 -11.35 16.64 -2.61
C PRO A 47 -10.70 15.75 -1.55
N ALA A 48 -10.32 16.31 -0.40
CA ALA A 48 -9.70 15.52 0.68
C ALA A 48 -10.64 14.43 1.20
N ALA A 49 -11.94 14.69 1.27
CA ALA A 49 -12.93 13.70 1.69
C ALA A 49 -13.08 12.57 0.67
N ALA A 50 -13.12 12.89 -0.63
CA ALA A 50 -13.14 11.89 -1.68
C ALA A 50 -11.86 11.03 -1.68
N THR A 51 -10.69 11.66 -1.55
CA THR A 51 -9.39 10.99 -1.43
C THR A 51 -9.35 10.09 -0.19
N GLY A 52 -9.78 10.58 0.97
CA GLY A 52 -9.85 9.81 2.21
C GLY A 52 -10.79 8.61 2.10
N ALA A 53 -11.94 8.76 1.45
CA ALA A 53 -12.88 7.66 1.20
C ALA A 53 -12.28 6.58 0.29
N LEU A 54 -11.59 6.97 -0.80
CA LEU A 54 -10.87 6.04 -1.68
C LEU A 54 -9.77 5.28 -0.93
N PHE A 55 -9.03 5.97 -0.05
CA PHE A 55 -8.02 5.35 0.80
C PHE A 55 -8.62 4.29 1.72
N VAL A 56 -9.66 4.65 2.48
CA VAL A 56 -10.34 3.74 3.42
C VAL A 56 -10.95 2.55 2.67
N ALA A 57 -11.59 2.77 1.53
CA ALA A 57 -12.17 1.71 0.72
C ALA A 57 -11.08 0.75 0.19
N GLY A 58 -10.00 1.29 -0.39
CA GLY A 58 -8.88 0.50 -0.91
C GLY A 58 -8.17 -0.29 0.19
N GLN A 59 -7.99 0.31 1.36
CA GLN A 59 -7.40 -0.33 2.53
C GLN A 59 -8.30 -1.45 3.08
N LEU A 60 -9.60 -1.21 3.22
CA LEU A 60 -10.54 -2.23 3.66
C LEU A 60 -10.57 -3.43 2.71
N LEU A 61 -10.66 -3.18 1.39
CA LEU A 61 -10.59 -4.23 0.37
C LEU A 61 -9.27 -5.02 0.43
N THR A 62 -8.16 -4.35 0.76
CA THR A 62 -6.86 -5.01 0.98
C THR A 62 -6.91 -5.95 2.18
N TYR A 63 -7.43 -5.51 3.33
CA TYR A 63 -7.58 -6.37 4.49
C TYR A 63 -8.55 -7.53 4.24
N LEU A 64 -9.65 -7.29 3.51
CA LEU A 64 -10.59 -8.34 3.11
C LEU A 64 -9.93 -9.37 2.18
N ALA A 65 -9.11 -8.92 1.22
CA ALA A 65 -8.36 -9.81 0.33
C ALA A 65 -7.38 -10.70 1.12
N PHE A 66 -6.76 -10.16 2.17
CA PHE A 66 -5.85 -10.94 3.03
C PHE A 66 -6.56 -11.86 4.01
N GLN A 67 -7.78 -11.53 4.43
CA GLN A 67 -8.55 -12.39 5.34
C GLN A 67 -9.24 -13.54 4.61
N PHE A 68 -9.89 -13.25 3.48
CA PHE A 68 -10.73 -14.22 2.76
C PHE A 68 -10.05 -14.83 1.54
N GLY A 69 -8.94 -14.25 1.11
CA GLY A 69 -8.18 -14.67 -0.05
C GLY A 69 -6.79 -15.20 0.28
N ASP A 70 -6.03 -15.50 -0.76
CA ASP A 70 -4.65 -15.95 -0.64
C ASP A 70 -3.69 -14.76 -0.81
N VAL A 71 -2.86 -14.50 0.21
CA VAL A 71 -1.89 -13.39 0.19
C VAL A 71 -0.86 -13.56 -0.94
N SER A 72 -0.47 -14.79 -1.25
CA SER A 72 0.49 -15.12 -2.32
C SER A 72 -0.09 -14.82 -3.70
N LEU A 73 -1.42 -14.89 -3.87
CA LEU A 73 -2.12 -14.47 -5.08
C LEU A 73 -2.38 -12.96 -5.09
N ALA A 74 -2.76 -12.37 -3.95
CA ALA A 74 -3.05 -10.95 -3.84
C ALA A 74 -1.81 -10.08 -4.09
N THR A 75 -0.64 -10.47 -3.56
CA THR A 75 0.56 -9.60 -3.63
C THR A 75 0.99 -9.29 -5.08
N PRO A 76 1.08 -10.29 -6.00
CA PRO A 76 1.39 -10.03 -7.40
C PRO A 76 0.33 -9.16 -8.11
N ILE A 77 -0.94 -9.35 -7.78
CA ILE A 77 -2.04 -8.54 -8.35
C ILE A 77 -1.93 -7.09 -7.87
N PHE A 78 -1.51 -6.82 -6.62
CA PHE A 78 -1.22 -5.44 -6.19
C PHE A 78 -0.09 -4.78 -7.01
N GLY A 79 0.80 -5.57 -7.63
CA GLY A 79 1.83 -5.06 -8.55
C GLY A 79 1.28 -4.45 -9.85
N THR A 80 0.02 -4.72 -10.20
CA THR A 80 -0.63 -4.10 -11.37
C THR A 80 -1.11 -2.68 -11.09
N LYS A 81 -1.13 -2.23 -9.83
CA LYS A 81 -1.47 -0.86 -9.43
C LYS A 81 -0.68 0.18 -10.23
N VAL A 82 0.61 -0.09 -10.49
CA VAL A 82 1.48 0.79 -11.30
C VAL A 82 0.88 1.06 -12.68
N LEU A 83 0.39 0.01 -13.35
CA LEU A 83 -0.26 0.12 -14.66
C LEU A 83 -1.65 0.75 -14.56
N MET A 84 -2.40 0.48 -13.49
CA MET A 84 -3.69 1.13 -13.25
C MET A 84 -3.55 2.64 -13.10
N VAL A 85 -2.57 3.11 -12.32
CA VAL A 85 -2.25 4.54 -12.21
C VAL A 85 -1.93 5.12 -13.58
N ALA A 86 -1.04 4.47 -14.35
CA ALA A 86 -0.68 4.92 -15.69
C ALA A 86 -1.89 5.01 -16.65
N ALA A 87 -2.78 4.02 -16.60
CA ALA A 87 -3.99 3.99 -17.43
C ALA A 87 -5.03 5.05 -17.04
N LEU A 88 -5.16 5.34 -15.74
CA LEU A 88 -6.15 6.28 -15.21
C LEU A 88 -5.66 7.73 -15.22
N GLN A 89 -4.35 7.97 -15.31
CA GLN A 89 -3.75 9.30 -15.24
C GLN A 89 -4.28 10.29 -16.30
N PRO A 90 -4.48 9.92 -17.58
CA PRO A 90 -5.07 10.83 -18.56
C PRO A 90 -6.51 11.23 -18.20
N LEU A 91 -7.28 10.32 -17.58
CA LEU A 91 -8.68 10.56 -17.22
C LEU A 91 -8.82 11.46 -15.98
N VAL A 92 -7.92 11.32 -15.01
CA VAL A 92 -7.98 12.08 -13.75
C VAL A 92 -7.21 13.40 -13.88
N SER A 93 -5.94 13.34 -14.27
CA SER A 93 -5.04 14.50 -14.28
C SER A 93 -4.98 15.20 -15.64
N GLY A 94 -5.49 14.60 -16.72
CA GLY A 94 -5.32 15.11 -18.09
C GLY A 94 -3.89 14.99 -18.62
N LYS A 95 -2.98 14.38 -17.86
CA LYS A 95 -1.56 14.20 -18.23
C LYS A 95 -1.40 12.92 -19.02
N HIS A 96 -0.83 13.03 -20.21
CA HIS A 96 -0.42 11.87 -20.99
C HIS A 96 0.98 11.40 -20.55
N LEU A 97 1.12 10.10 -20.40
CA LEU A 97 2.41 9.48 -20.10
C LEU A 97 3.16 9.18 -21.39
N SER A 98 4.47 9.36 -21.33
CA SER A 98 5.37 8.95 -22.38
C SER A 98 5.36 7.43 -22.58
N ALA A 99 5.82 6.98 -23.75
CA ALA A 99 6.04 5.57 -24.00
C ALA A 99 7.06 4.94 -23.03
N ARG A 100 8.06 5.72 -22.56
CA ARG A 100 9.08 5.20 -21.63
C ARG A 100 8.48 4.90 -20.25
N VAL A 101 7.60 5.74 -19.72
CA VAL A 101 6.93 5.49 -18.44
C VAL A 101 6.01 4.26 -18.53
N TRP A 102 5.33 4.06 -19.67
CA TRP A 102 4.56 2.83 -19.91
C TRP A 102 5.42 1.57 -19.89
N VAL A 103 6.53 1.58 -20.62
CA VAL A 103 7.49 0.46 -20.63
C VAL A 103 8.05 0.23 -19.22
N ALA A 104 8.42 1.30 -18.51
CA ALA A 104 8.88 1.22 -17.13
C ALA A 104 7.80 0.61 -16.20
N GLY A 105 6.54 0.99 -16.34
CA GLY A 105 5.42 0.42 -15.60
C GLY A 105 5.25 -1.08 -15.85
N VAL A 106 5.34 -1.52 -17.12
CA VAL A 106 5.26 -2.94 -17.49
C VAL A 106 6.43 -3.72 -16.90
N LEU A 107 7.66 -3.22 -17.04
CA LEU A 107 8.85 -3.81 -16.45
C LEU A 107 8.73 -3.89 -14.92
N ALA A 108 8.21 -2.84 -14.29
CA ALA A 108 7.99 -2.81 -12.85
C ALA A 108 7.01 -3.89 -12.41
N THR A 109 5.85 -4.01 -13.07
CA THR A 109 4.84 -5.03 -12.77
C THR A 109 5.40 -6.45 -12.97
N ILE A 110 6.11 -6.72 -14.07
CA ILE A 110 6.74 -8.04 -14.29
C ILE A 110 7.78 -8.32 -13.19
N GLY A 111 8.61 -7.34 -12.85
CA GLY A 111 9.62 -7.47 -11.81
C GLY A 111 9.03 -7.81 -10.44
N VAL A 112 7.94 -7.12 -10.06
CA VAL A 112 7.18 -7.41 -8.84
C VAL A 112 6.63 -8.83 -8.86
N ILE A 113 6.03 -9.27 -9.97
CA ILE A 113 5.49 -10.63 -10.10
C ILE A 113 6.59 -11.68 -9.92
N LEU A 114 7.75 -11.50 -10.58
CA LEU A 114 8.87 -12.45 -10.47
C LEU A 114 9.43 -12.55 -9.05
N ILE A 115 9.54 -11.43 -8.35
CA ILE A 115 10.00 -11.40 -6.95
C ILE A 115 9.03 -12.12 -6.01
N GLN A 116 7.72 -11.95 -6.22
CA GLN A 116 6.70 -12.39 -5.27
C GLN A 116 6.17 -13.79 -5.53
N ARG A 117 6.21 -14.27 -6.79
CA ARG A 117 5.72 -15.60 -7.17
C ARG A 117 6.55 -16.75 -6.57
N SER A 118 7.76 -16.47 -6.10
CA SER A 118 8.75 -17.48 -5.73
C SER A 118 8.59 -18.06 -4.31
N GLY A 119 7.52 -17.72 -3.58
CA GLY A 119 7.45 -17.90 -2.12
C GLY A 119 6.63 -19.08 -1.60
N GLN A 120 5.46 -19.39 -2.17
CA GLN A 120 4.54 -20.37 -1.58
C GLN A 120 3.57 -20.89 -2.66
N ARG A 121 3.65 -22.19 -2.97
CA ARG A 121 2.62 -22.87 -3.75
C ARG A 121 1.50 -23.21 -2.77
N SER A 122 0.45 -22.39 -2.75
CA SER A 122 -0.70 -22.66 -1.88
C SER A 122 -1.36 -23.97 -2.30
N GLU A 123 -1.58 -24.85 -1.33
CA GLU A 123 -2.39 -26.06 -1.49
C GLU A 123 -3.81 -25.71 -1.98
N THR A 124 -4.55 -26.72 -2.44
CA THR A 124 -5.86 -26.65 -3.13
C THR A 124 -6.77 -25.46 -2.73
N LEU A 125 -6.56 -24.30 -3.34
CA LEU A 125 -7.45 -23.15 -3.19
C LEU A 125 -8.78 -23.46 -3.88
N SER A 126 -9.89 -23.18 -3.20
CA SER A 126 -11.21 -23.25 -3.83
C SER A 126 -11.30 -22.22 -4.96
N ARG A 127 -11.96 -22.58 -6.07
CA ARG A 127 -12.24 -21.65 -7.19
C ARG A 127 -12.87 -20.35 -6.69
N ARG A 128 -13.71 -20.42 -5.65
CA ARG A 128 -14.34 -19.26 -5.02
C ARG A 128 -13.32 -18.32 -4.36
N GLN A 129 -12.35 -18.87 -3.62
CA GLN A 129 -11.32 -18.07 -2.94
C GLN A 129 -10.41 -17.37 -3.94
N VAL A 130 -10.07 -18.03 -5.06
CA VAL A 130 -9.28 -17.42 -6.14
C VAL A 130 -9.99 -16.20 -6.72
N TRP A 131 -11.24 -16.34 -7.14
CA TRP A 131 -12.01 -15.22 -7.70
C TRP A 131 -12.27 -14.10 -6.70
N LEU A 132 -12.54 -14.44 -5.43
CA LEU A 132 -12.68 -13.44 -4.36
C LEU A 132 -11.37 -12.66 -4.16
N THR A 133 -10.23 -13.35 -4.14
CA THR A 133 -8.91 -12.70 -4.02
C THR A 133 -8.68 -11.74 -5.19
N ILE A 134 -8.91 -12.21 -6.42
CA ILE A 134 -8.73 -11.40 -7.63
C ILE A 134 -9.64 -10.16 -7.57
N GLY A 135 -10.93 -10.34 -7.30
CA GLY A 135 -11.90 -9.25 -7.27
C GLY A 135 -11.59 -8.21 -6.19
N LEU A 136 -11.32 -8.66 -4.95
CA LEU A 136 -10.99 -7.77 -3.84
C LEU A 136 -9.67 -7.03 -4.06
N THR A 137 -8.64 -7.72 -4.56
CA THR A 137 -7.34 -7.10 -4.81
C THR A 137 -7.36 -6.14 -5.99
N LEU A 138 -8.06 -6.46 -7.08
CA LEU A 138 -8.23 -5.52 -8.20
C LEU A 138 -9.06 -4.30 -7.78
N GLY A 139 -10.13 -4.49 -7.01
CA GLY A 139 -10.90 -3.38 -6.44
C GLY A 139 -10.05 -2.51 -5.52
N ALA A 140 -9.25 -3.12 -4.65
CA ALA A 140 -8.31 -2.41 -3.79
C ALA A 140 -7.28 -1.61 -4.60
N ALA A 141 -6.64 -2.26 -5.59
CA ALA A 141 -5.66 -1.62 -6.46
C ALA A 141 -6.26 -0.44 -7.24
N PHE A 142 -7.50 -0.57 -7.72
CA PHE A 142 -8.23 0.51 -8.40
C PHE A 142 -8.50 1.70 -7.46
N CYS A 143 -9.07 1.46 -6.28
CA CYS A 143 -9.32 2.52 -5.29
C CYS A 143 -8.02 3.23 -4.87
N LEU A 144 -6.95 2.46 -4.63
CA LEU A 144 -5.64 3.00 -4.27
C LEU A 144 -4.96 3.73 -5.43
N SER A 145 -5.24 3.37 -6.69
CA SER A 145 -4.73 4.09 -7.86
C SER A 145 -5.43 5.44 -8.02
N LEU A 146 -6.76 5.47 -7.85
CA LEU A 146 -7.51 6.73 -7.84
C LEU A 146 -7.09 7.62 -6.67
N PHE A 147 -6.88 7.06 -5.48
CA PHE A 147 -6.33 7.78 -4.33
C PHE A 147 -5.01 8.50 -4.67
N ASP A 148 -4.05 7.79 -5.28
CA ASP A 148 -2.77 8.39 -5.66
C ASP A 148 -2.96 9.51 -6.70
N LEU A 149 -3.82 9.32 -7.69
CA LEU A 149 -4.10 10.32 -8.73
C LEU A 149 -4.88 11.52 -8.18
N PHE A 150 -5.72 11.33 -7.17
CA PHE A 150 -6.41 12.42 -6.50
C PHE A 150 -5.42 13.26 -5.69
N LEU A 151 -4.48 12.63 -4.99
CA LEU A 151 -3.39 13.34 -4.34
C LEU A 151 -2.49 14.06 -5.34
N GLU A 152 -2.26 13.47 -6.52
CA GLU A 152 -1.56 14.17 -7.59
C GLU A 152 -2.35 15.38 -8.10
N ARG A 153 -3.66 15.25 -8.30
CA ARG A 153 -4.43 16.33 -8.92
C ARG A 153 -4.73 17.50 -7.99
N TRP A 154 -5.00 17.22 -6.72
CA TRP A 154 -5.42 18.23 -5.73
C TRP A 154 -4.36 18.50 -4.66
N GLY A 155 -3.24 17.78 -4.70
CA GLY A 155 -2.12 18.00 -3.78
C GLY A 155 -1.36 19.29 -4.12
N PRO A 156 -1.09 20.15 -3.14
CA PRO A 156 -0.22 21.31 -3.35
C PRO A 156 1.22 20.86 -3.62
N HIS A 157 1.70 20.98 -4.87
CA HIS A 157 3.04 20.52 -5.26
C HIS A 157 4.14 21.54 -4.95
N ASP A 158 3.81 22.83 -5.07
CA ASP A 158 4.78 23.91 -5.02
C ASP A 158 5.27 24.17 -3.59
N ASP A 159 4.42 23.89 -2.61
CA ASP A 159 4.71 24.04 -1.20
C ASP A 159 4.59 22.70 -0.46
N SER A 160 5.74 22.22 0.03
CA SER A 160 5.85 21.02 0.86
C SER A 160 4.97 21.07 2.11
N TRP A 161 4.66 22.26 2.61
CA TRP A 161 3.86 22.44 3.80
C TRP A 161 2.37 22.40 3.51
N ALA A 162 1.92 23.07 2.45
CA ALA A 162 0.56 22.92 1.93
C ALA A 162 0.24 21.45 1.60
N ALA A 163 1.21 20.68 1.09
CA ALA A 163 1.08 19.23 0.94
C ALA A 163 0.74 18.54 2.28
N TRP A 164 1.50 18.80 3.34
CA TRP A 164 1.21 18.24 4.67
C TRP A 164 -0.17 18.59 5.20
N ASN A 165 -0.61 19.83 5.02
CA ASN A 165 -1.95 20.27 5.46
C ASN A 165 -3.06 19.54 4.69
N HIS A 166 -2.92 19.38 3.38
CA HIS A 166 -3.86 18.60 2.57
C HIS A 166 -3.88 17.12 2.99
N LEU A 167 -2.71 16.51 3.18
CA LEU A 167 -2.57 15.15 3.69
C LEU A 167 -3.24 14.97 5.06
N ALA A 168 -3.07 15.95 5.95
CA ALA A 168 -3.65 15.90 7.27
C ALA A 168 -5.18 15.92 7.20
N ALA A 169 -5.77 16.72 6.30
CA ALA A 169 -7.22 16.71 6.05
C ALA A 169 -7.68 15.35 5.49
N VAL A 170 -6.97 14.78 4.52
CA VAL A 170 -7.27 13.45 3.95
C VAL A 170 -7.30 12.37 5.04
N PHE A 171 -6.28 12.35 5.91
CA PHE A 171 -6.18 11.34 6.97
C PHE A 171 -7.11 11.62 8.16
N ALA A 172 -7.43 12.87 8.45
CA ALA A 172 -8.48 13.22 9.39
C ALA A 172 -9.83 12.67 8.91
N VAL A 173 -10.17 12.86 7.63
CA VAL A 173 -11.38 12.25 7.05
C VAL A 173 -11.30 10.73 7.07
N ALA A 174 -10.16 10.12 6.72
CA ALA A 174 -10.00 8.66 6.78
C ALA A 174 -10.22 8.10 8.21
N MET A 175 -9.72 8.80 9.23
CA MET A 175 -9.96 8.47 10.64
C MET A 175 -11.45 8.59 10.98
N LEU A 176 -12.11 9.69 10.60
CA LEU A 176 -13.53 9.92 10.86
C LEU A 176 -14.41 8.86 10.18
N LEU A 177 -14.16 8.54 8.90
CA LEU A 177 -14.86 7.48 8.19
C LEU A 177 -14.66 6.12 8.87
N SER A 178 -13.48 5.88 9.43
CA SER A 178 -13.18 4.63 10.14
C SER A 178 -13.92 4.51 11.47
N LEU A 179 -14.38 5.61 12.08
CA LEU A 179 -15.26 5.54 13.27
C LEU A 179 -16.56 4.80 12.94
N GLY A 180 -17.04 4.86 11.70
CA GLY A 180 -18.19 4.07 11.25
C GLY A 180 -17.99 2.55 11.34
N PHE A 181 -16.74 2.08 11.45
CA PHE A 181 -16.44 0.66 11.63
C PHE A 181 -16.44 0.22 13.10
N LEU A 182 -16.51 1.14 14.07
CA LEU A 182 -16.50 0.82 15.50
C LEU A 182 -17.45 -0.32 15.90
N PRO A 183 -18.69 -0.43 15.37
CA PRO A 183 -19.59 -1.54 15.73
C PRO A 183 -19.06 -2.93 15.34
N LYS A 184 -18.14 -3.01 14.37
CA LYS A 184 -17.55 -4.25 13.85
C LYS A 184 -16.09 -4.47 14.28
N VAL A 185 -15.50 -3.50 14.96
CA VAL A 185 -14.13 -3.60 15.50
C VAL A 185 -14.12 -4.59 16.66
N ASP A 186 -13.11 -5.45 16.69
CA ASP A 186 -12.94 -6.42 17.76
C ASP A 186 -12.76 -5.73 19.11
N SER A 187 -13.43 -6.25 20.14
CA SER A 187 -13.30 -5.71 21.48
C SER A 187 -11.85 -5.83 21.98
N PRO A 188 -11.37 -4.89 22.82
CA PRO A 188 -10.02 -4.97 23.40
C PRO A 188 -9.76 -6.28 24.15
N ARG A 189 -10.81 -6.88 24.74
CA ARG A 189 -10.73 -8.20 25.40
C ARG A 189 -10.41 -9.29 24.39
N ARG A 190 -11.11 -9.33 23.25
CA ARG A 190 -10.87 -10.31 22.19
C ARG A 190 -9.46 -10.17 21.60
N ILE A 191 -8.99 -8.96 21.33
CA ILE A 191 -7.63 -8.74 20.80
C ILE A 191 -6.55 -9.24 21.79
N ARG A 192 -6.80 -9.08 23.11
CA ARG A 192 -5.92 -9.59 24.16
C ARG A 192 -5.96 -11.12 24.24
N GLU A 193 -7.13 -11.74 24.13
CA GLU A 193 -7.30 -13.21 24.07
C GLU A 193 -6.56 -13.81 22.86
N LEU A 194 -6.64 -13.16 21.70
CA LEU A 194 -5.90 -13.55 20.48
C LEU A 194 -4.38 -13.33 20.60
N LYS A 195 -3.90 -12.71 21.69
CA LYS A 195 -2.49 -12.31 21.90
C LYS A 195 -1.93 -11.58 20.67
N ALA A 196 -2.76 -10.74 20.04
CA ALA A 196 -2.45 -10.05 18.79
C ALA A 196 -2.18 -8.55 18.97
N SER A 197 -2.36 -8.00 20.18
CA SER A 197 -2.29 -6.56 20.46
C SER A 197 -1.00 -5.89 19.95
N ARG A 198 0.17 -6.44 20.28
CA ARG A 198 1.47 -5.87 19.85
C ARG A 198 1.66 -5.93 18.34
N GLN A 199 1.24 -7.03 17.71
CA GLN A 199 1.37 -7.22 16.26
C GLN A 199 0.39 -6.35 15.48
N LEU A 200 -0.82 -6.20 15.99
CA LEU A 200 -1.84 -5.33 15.43
C LEU A 200 -1.40 -3.87 15.56
N LEU A 201 -1.21 -3.36 16.79
CA LEU A 201 -0.87 -1.95 17.00
C LEU A 201 0.48 -1.56 16.40
N GLY A 202 1.51 -2.41 16.59
CA GLY A 202 2.82 -2.17 16.00
C GLY A 202 2.80 -2.32 14.48
N GLY A 203 2.06 -3.30 13.95
CA GLY A 203 1.93 -3.52 12.52
C GLY A 203 1.20 -2.38 11.81
N THR A 204 0.06 -1.94 12.35
CA THR A 204 -0.71 -0.81 11.79
C THR A 204 0.01 0.52 11.97
N GLY A 205 0.71 0.73 13.09
CA GLY A 205 1.52 1.93 13.31
C GLY A 205 2.69 2.05 12.33
N LEU A 206 3.46 0.97 12.12
CA LEU A 206 4.52 0.96 11.10
C LEU A 206 3.98 1.14 9.68
N MET A 207 2.81 0.57 9.39
CA MET A 207 2.13 0.79 8.11
C MET A 207 1.71 2.24 7.92
N ALA A 208 1.23 2.91 8.97
CA ALA A 208 0.88 4.32 8.93
C ALA A 208 2.10 5.21 8.63
N ILE A 209 3.23 4.97 9.31
CA ILE A 209 4.49 5.69 9.05
C ILE A 209 4.92 5.51 7.59
N GLN A 210 4.94 4.27 7.11
CA GLN A 210 5.30 3.96 5.73
C GLN A 210 4.33 4.59 4.72
N ALA A 211 3.04 4.59 5.02
CA ALA A 211 2.02 5.22 4.18
C ALA A 211 2.22 6.74 4.10
N MET A 212 2.51 7.41 5.21
CA MET A 212 2.81 8.83 5.22
C MET A 212 4.00 9.19 4.34
N SER A 213 5.09 8.44 4.39
CA SER A 213 6.25 8.69 3.52
C SER A 213 5.88 8.59 2.03
N MET A 214 5.06 7.60 1.66
CA MET A 214 4.60 7.42 0.28
C MET A 214 3.68 8.55 -0.17
N VAL A 215 2.68 8.88 0.64
CA VAL A 215 1.67 9.91 0.34
C VAL A 215 2.30 11.30 0.30
N TYR A 216 3.27 11.56 1.18
CA TYR A 216 4.05 12.80 1.13
C TYR A 216 4.82 12.91 -0.18
N SER A 217 5.47 11.82 -0.62
CA SER A 217 6.18 11.80 -1.90
C SER A 217 5.22 12.08 -3.06
N LEU A 218 4.05 11.43 -3.10
CA LEU A 218 3.01 11.65 -4.11
C LEU A 218 2.59 13.12 -4.17
N SER A 219 2.25 13.72 -3.02
CA SER A 219 1.79 15.11 -2.98
C SER A 219 2.91 16.11 -3.30
N ARG A 220 4.16 15.83 -2.93
CA ARG A 220 5.28 16.75 -3.16
C ARG A 220 5.79 16.75 -4.59
N PHE A 221 5.88 15.58 -5.21
CA PHE A 221 6.50 15.42 -6.53
C PHE A 221 5.48 15.40 -7.68
N GLY A 222 4.20 15.16 -7.41
CA GLY A 222 3.12 15.35 -8.40
C GLY A 222 3.19 14.43 -9.61
N ASP A 223 3.78 13.24 -9.46
CA ASP A 223 3.87 12.20 -10.50
C ASP A 223 3.57 10.82 -9.93
N ALA A 224 2.28 10.46 -9.90
CA ALA A 224 1.83 9.21 -9.31
C ALA A 224 2.43 7.98 -10.02
N ALA A 225 2.57 8.02 -11.35
CA ALA A 225 3.10 6.89 -12.11
C ALA A 225 4.56 6.60 -11.73
N ARG A 226 5.44 7.61 -11.79
CA ARG A 226 6.86 7.43 -11.46
C ARG A 226 7.08 7.06 -10.01
N ILE A 227 6.33 7.68 -9.10
CA ILE A 227 6.46 7.38 -7.66
C ILE A 227 6.02 5.94 -7.37
N ASN A 228 5.00 5.41 -8.03
CA ASN A 228 4.62 4.00 -7.90
C ASN A 228 5.66 3.03 -8.48
N ILE A 229 6.38 3.43 -9.55
CA ILE A 229 7.51 2.65 -10.08
C ILE A 229 8.64 2.61 -9.03
N VAL A 230 9.05 3.76 -8.49
CA VAL A 230 10.07 3.85 -7.42
C VAL A 230 9.65 3.02 -6.20
N TYR A 231 8.39 3.15 -5.81
CA TYR A 231 7.84 2.44 -4.65
C TYR A 231 7.84 0.91 -4.83
N SER A 232 7.78 0.41 -6.08
CA SER A 232 7.85 -1.02 -6.37
C SER A 232 9.19 -1.66 -5.94
N LEU A 233 10.25 -0.86 -5.79
CA LEU A 233 11.55 -1.29 -5.26
C LEU A 233 11.47 -1.79 -3.81
N ARG A 234 10.41 -1.44 -3.05
CA ARG A 234 10.22 -1.99 -1.69
C ARG A 234 10.20 -3.52 -1.68
N GLY A 235 9.72 -4.14 -2.76
CA GLY A 235 9.71 -5.60 -2.92
C GLY A 235 11.13 -6.18 -3.00
N LEU A 236 12.03 -5.47 -3.68
CA LEU A 236 13.45 -5.82 -3.75
C LEU A 236 14.11 -5.75 -2.37
N TRP A 237 13.90 -4.65 -1.63
CA TRP A 237 14.41 -4.51 -0.27
C TRP A 237 13.89 -5.59 0.69
N GLY A 238 12.63 -6.01 0.54
CA GLY A 238 12.08 -7.13 1.31
C GLY A 238 12.85 -8.44 1.09
N VAL A 239 13.22 -8.74 -0.16
CA VAL A 239 14.04 -9.92 -0.48
C VAL A 239 15.47 -9.78 0.04
N LEU A 240 16.10 -8.62 -0.15
CA LEU A 240 17.47 -8.37 0.31
C LEU A 240 17.57 -8.46 1.83
N LEU A 241 16.62 -7.87 2.56
CA LEU A 241 16.56 -7.95 4.02
C LEU A 241 16.29 -9.37 4.49
N ALA A 242 15.39 -10.11 3.84
CA ALA A 242 15.14 -11.51 4.17
C ALA A 242 16.41 -12.35 4.01
N TRP A 243 17.14 -12.18 2.90
CA TRP A 243 18.42 -12.85 2.66
C TRP A 243 19.51 -12.46 3.65
N ALA A 244 19.67 -11.16 3.95
CA ALA A 244 20.66 -10.68 4.92
C ALA A 244 20.38 -11.22 6.32
N LEU A 245 19.11 -11.23 6.74
CA LEU A 245 18.66 -11.73 8.05
C LEU A 245 18.57 -13.26 8.09
N ALA A 246 18.55 -13.95 6.96
CA ALA A 246 18.54 -15.42 6.91
C ALA A 246 19.80 -16.01 7.54
N SER A 247 20.95 -15.33 7.39
CA SER A 247 22.21 -15.73 8.03
C SER A 247 22.20 -15.57 9.55
N TRP A 248 21.41 -14.63 10.07
CA TRP A 248 21.30 -14.32 11.50
C TRP A 248 20.21 -15.11 12.23
N LEU A 249 19.12 -15.45 11.55
CA LEU A 249 17.94 -16.09 12.15
C LEU A 249 17.94 -17.62 12.09
N ASN A 250 19.05 -18.24 11.67
CA ASN A 250 19.20 -19.69 11.54
C ASN A 250 17.97 -20.36 10.88
N ASN A 251 17.40 -19.69 9.86
CA ASN A 251 16.06 -19.96 9.37
C ASN A 251 16.04 -20.41 7.90
N ALA A 252 15.02 -21.18 7.57
CA ALA A 252 14.82 -22.02 6.39
C ALA A 252 15.00 -21.40 4.98
N GLU A 253 15.28 -20.10 4.84
CA GLU A 253 15.53 -19.48 3.53
C GLU A 253 16.84 -19.96 2.86
N ALA A 254 17.83 -20.42 3.64
CA ALA A 254 19.04 -21.04 3.09
C ALA A 254 18.78 -22.36 2.32
N LYS A 255 17.57 -22.93 2.43
CA LYS A 255 17.12 -24.11 1.68
C LYS A 255 16.28 -23.77 0.43
N LEU A 256 16.13 -22.48 0.08
CA LEU A 256 15.39 -22.08 -1.12
C LEU A 256 16.09 -22.60 -2.39
N SER A 257 15.29 -23.14 -3.31
CA SER A 257 15.79 -23.63 -4.60
C SER A 257 16.50 -22.54 -5.38
N ARG A 258 17.62 -22.86 -6.04
CA ARG A 258 18.36 -21.95 -6.93
C ARG A 258 17.45 -21.25 -7.95
N SER A 259 16.38 -21.93 -8.39
CA SER A 259 15.37 -21.36 -9.31
C SER A 259 14.61 -20.16 -8.72
N VAL A 260 14.31 -20.17 -7.43
CA VAL A 260 13.62 -19.06 -6.73
C VAL A 260 14.53 -17.86 -6.61
N MET A 261 15.80 -18.10 -6.31
CA MET A 261 16.81 -17.04 -6.22
C MET A 261 17.06 -16.39 -7.59
N LEU A 262 17.12 -17.17 -8.67
CA LEU A 262 17.24 -16.65 -10.04
C LEU A 262 16.01 -15.83 -10.47
N GLN A 263 14.79 -16.24 -10.10
CA GLN A 263 13.57 -15.47 -10.38
C GLN A 263 13.57 -14.13 -9.64
N ARG A 264 13.95 -14.13 -8.36
CA ARG A 264 14.08 -12.90 -7.56
C ARG A 264 15.14 -11.97 -8.15
N LEU A 265 16.27 -12.51 -8.60
CA LEU A 265 17.31 -11.73 -9.28
C LEU A 265 16.82 -11.14 -10.61
N GLY A 266 16.15 -11.94 -11.44
CA GLY A 266 15.55 -11.44 -12.68
C GLY A 266 14.54 -10.33 -12.42
N GLY A 267 13.68 -10.49 -11.41
CA GLY A 267 12.75 -9.44 -11.00
C GLY A 267 13.45 -8.18 -10.47
N ALA A 268 14.55 -8.33 -9.74
CA ALA A 268 15.37 -7.21 -9.28
C ALA A 268 15.94 -6.40 -10.45
N VAL A 269 16.51 -7.08 -11.44
CA VAL A 269 17.07 -6.44 -12.65
C VAL A 269 15.99 -5.67 -13.40
N LEU A 270 14.79 -6.25 -13.57
CA LEU A 270 13.67 -5.57 -14.22
C LEU A 270 13.21 -4.33 -13.44
N LEU A 271 13.12 -4.41 -12.11
CA LEU A 271 12.77 -3.26 -11.27
C LEU A 271 13.82 -2.14 -11.35
N THR A 272 15.11 -2.49 -11.35
CA THR A 272 16.18 -1.51 -11.52
C THR A 272 16.13 -0.87 -12.92
N GLY A 273 15.91 -1.66 -13.97
CA GLY A 273 15.73 -1.14 -15.33
C GLY A 273 14.52 -0.22 -15.46
N ALA A 274 13.39 -0.57 -14.84
CA ALA A 274 12.20 0.27 -14.79
C ALA A 274 12.47 1.61 -14.10
N LEU A 275 13.20 1.60 -12.98
CA LEU A 275 13.60 2.82 -12.27
C LEU A 275 14.46 3.73 -13.17
N VAL A 276 15.51 3.18 -13.77
CA VAL A 276 16.43 3.96 -14.63
C VAL A 276 15.66 4.57 -15.81
N LEU A 277 14.79 3.79 -16.44
CA LEU A 277 13.98 4.27 -17.56
C LEU A 277 13.00 5.38 -17.14
N ALA A 278 12.39 5.25 -15.97
CA ALA A 278 11.48 6.26 -15.43
C ALA A 278 12.21 7.54 -14.98
N ALA A 279 13.46 7.43 -14.52
CA ALA A 279 14.25 8.55 -14.01
C ALA A 279 15.01 9.33 -15.11
N THR A 280 15.14 8.77 -16.31
CA THR A 280 15.88 9.38 -17.45
C THR A 280 14.96 10.06 -18.46
N GLU A 281 13.74 10.40 -18.05
CA GLU A 281 12.81 11.30 -18.74
C GLU A 281 12.67 12.62 -18.03
#